data_AF-A0A6G1GB91-F1
#
_entry.id   AF-A0A6G1GB91-F1
#
_cell.length_a   1.000
_cell.length_b   1.000
_cell.length_c   1.000
_cell.angle_alpha   90.00
_cell.angle_beta   90.00
_cell.angle_gamma   90.00
#
_symmetry.space_group_name_H-M   'P 1'
#
loop_
_entity.id
_entity.type
_entity.pdbx_description
1 polymer ?
#
loop_
_entity_poly.entity_id
_entity_poly.type
_entity_poly.pdbx_seq_one_letter_code
_entity_poly.pdbx_strand_id
1 'polypeptide(L)'
;MSPSATVDTVPVVVPIAEKVLPVPPKEQAPAVQPEEDGLLKVLTGHKEPLKLSGALDQFEQFDVTPVIGKEFANVDLAEWLRAPNSDELLRDLAITVSQRGVVFFRKQDNITNDLQKELVQRLGQLTGKPATSGLHIHPITNASRPTGGDDHEISTISSVGFKSLYADRFKKLSQSQKRNWHSDITFEPVPSDYALLRLTELPKTGGDTLWASGYELYDRISKPLQGFLDELTFYSAQPDFNNAAARNNFPLYSAERGAPENFGEALEAIHPAIRTNPVTGWRSVFAVGNHVQRLNGLSDAESKYFLDWFVQLIVENHDLQVRLRWQNPNDVAIWDNRSVFHAATPDYINKGLGERSGSRSVSLGEKPYFDPQSTSRQEALAAAGGA
;
A
#
# COMPACT_ATOMS: atom_id res chain seq x y z
N MET A 1 49.64 -56.63 62.67
CA MET A 1 49.77 -55.17 62.47
C MET A 1 48.45 -54.72 61.85
N SER A 2 47.41 -54.52 62.67
CA SER A 2 47.00 -53.24 63.29
C SER A 2 46.63 -52.15 62.27
N PRO A 3 45.55 -51.38 62.50
CA PRO A 3 44.43 -51.23 61.55
C PRO A 3 44.07 -49.77 61.21
N SER A 4 43.00 -49.61 60.42
CA SER A 4 42.01 -48.49 60.47
C SER A 4 42.41 -47.14 59.85
N ALA A 5 41.60 -46.62 58.92
CA ALA A 5 40.52 -45.66 59.22
C ALA A 5 39.97 -45.04 57.91
N THR A 6 38.66 -45.15 57.73
CA THR A 6 37.85 -44.36 56.81
C THR A 6 37.74 -42.92 57.28
N VAL A 7 37.81 -41.96 56.36
CA VAL A 7 37.23 -40.62 56.53
C VAL A 7 36.53 -40.24 55.23
N ASP A 8 35.20 -40.18 55.31
CA ASP A 8 34.33 -39.59 54.30
C ASP A 8 34.59 -38.09 54.20
N THR A 9 34.79 -37.59 52.98
CA THR A 9 34.66 -36.16 52.69
C THR A 9 33.76 -35.98 51.47
N VAL A 10 32.54 -35.53 51.75
CA VAL A 10 31.55 -35.11 50.75
C VAL A 10 31.98 -33.73 50.22
N PRO A 11 32.09 -33.52 48.90
CA PRO A 11 32.32 -32.19 48.37
C PRO A 11 31.02 -31.37 48.46
N VAL A 12 31.08 -30.27 49.22
CA VAL A 12 30.03 -29.25 49.29
C VAL A 12 30.00 -28.50 47.95
N VAL A 13 28.98 -28.78 47.12
CA VAL A 13 28.65 -27.95 45.96
C VAL A 13 27.80 -26.78 46.46
N VAL A 14 28.36 -25.58 46.45
CA VAL A 14 27.62 -24.34 46.70
C VAL A 14 26.76 -24.04 45.46
N PRO A 15 25.43 -23.92 45.56
CA PRO A 15 24.60 -23.55 44.42
C PRO A 15 24.88 -22.09 44.05
N ILE A 16 25.17 -21.83 42.78
CA ILE A 16 25.15 -20.48 42.22
C ILE A 16 23.68 -20.04 42.24
N ALA A 17 23.35 -19.05 43.06
CA ALA A 17 22.03 -18.44 43.06
C ALA A 17 21.85 -17.69 41.74
N GLU A 18 20.95 -18.17 40.87
CA GLU A 18 20.47 -17.39 39.74
C GLU A 18 19.83 -16.10 40.26
N LYS A 19 20.46 -14.96 39.96
CA LYS A 19 19.82 -13.65 40.09
C LYS A 19 18.75 -13.55 39.01
N VAL A 20 17.55 -14.03 39.32
CA VAL A 20 16.34 -13.73 38.55
C VAL A 20 16.02 -12.26 38.80
N LEU A 21 16.33 -11.41 37.81
CA LEU A 21 15.78 -10.05 37.77
C LEU A 21 14.28 -10.18 37.46
N PRO A 22 13.39 -9.51 38.21
CA PRO A 22 11.96 -9.54 37.93
C PRO A 22 11.71 -8.88 36.57
N VAL A 23 11.17 -9.66 35.63
CA VAL A 23 10.60 -9.13 34.38
C VAL A 23 9.33 -8.37 34.76
N PRO A 24 9.22 -7.07 34.47
CA PRO A 24 7.97 -6.36 34.70
C PRO A 24 6.86 -7.02 33.86
N PRO A 25 5.62 -7.11 34.37
CA PRO A 25 4.54 -7.72 33.61
C PRO A 25 4.42 -7.01 32.27
N LYS A 26 4.44 -7.79 31.18
CA LYS A 26 4.00 -7.31 29.87
C LYS A 26 2.59 -6.80 30.06
N GLU A 27 2.38 -5.50 29.95
CA GLU A 27 1.07 -4.95 29.64
C GLU A 27 0.61 -5.67 28.37
N GLN A 28 -0.35 -6.58 28.55
CA GLN A 28 -1.06 -7.16 27.42
C GLN A 28 -1.77 -5.99 26.76
N ALA A 29 -1.35 -5.66 25.53
CA ALA A 29 -2.18 -4.88 24.64
C ALA A 29 -3.61 -5.48 24.70
N PRO A 30 -4.66 -4.66 24.83
CA PRO A 30 -6.01 -5.17 24.97
C PRO A 30 -6.29 -6.14 23.83
N ALA A 31 -6.68 -7.36 24.18
CA ALA A 31 -7.13 -8.34 23.20
C ALA A 31 -8.28 -7.72 22.42
N VAL A 32 -8.14 -7.65 21.09
CA VAL A 32 -9.25 -7.31 20.20
C VAL A 32 -10.29 -8.39 20.42
N GLN A 33 -11.32 -8.07 21.22
CA GLN A 33 -12.48 -8.93 21.35
C GLN A 33 -13.13 -9.00 19.97
N PRO A 34 -13.47 -10.19 19.44
CA PRO A 34 -14.26 -10.25 18.23
C PRO A 34 -15.62 -9.61 18.59
N GLU A 35 -15.88 -8.42 18.05
CA GLU A 35 -17.21 -7.84 18.11
C GLU A 35 -18.18 -8.85 17.47
N GLU A 36 -19.07 -9.41 18.29
CA GLU A 36 -20.24 -10.14 17.82
C GLU A 36 -21.05 -9.19 16.92
N ASP A 37 -21.35 -9.66 15.70
CA ASP A 37 -21.98 -8.93 14.58
C ASP A 37 -21.07 -7.94 13.80
N GLY A 38 -19.96 -8.47 13.27
CA GLY A 38 -18.95 -7.75 12.47
C GLY A 38 -19.36 -7.31 11.05
N LEU A 39 -20.58 -6.80 10.86
CA LEU A 39 -20.86 -5.91 9.73
C LEU A 39 -20.64 -4.48 10.20
N LEU A 40 -19.49 -3.90 9.81
CA LEU A 40 -19.20 -2.47 9.97
C LEU A 40 -20.46 -1.67 9.59
N LYS A 41 -20.95 -0.81 10.49
CA LYS A 41 -21.97 0.18 10.14
C LYS A 41 -21.47 0.96 8.93
N VAL A 42 -22.10 0.72 7.78
CA VAL A 42 -21.77 1.42 6.55
C VAL A 42 -22.02 2.91 6.78
N LEU A 43 -20.96 3.71 6.82
CA LEU A 43 -21.05 5.16 6.86
C LEU A 43 -21.42 5.65 5.44
N THR A 44 -22.72 5.74 5.20
CA THR A 44 -23.38 6.04 3.92
C THR A 44 -23.67 7.53 3.72
N GLY A 45 -22.62 8.36 3.76
CA GLY A 45 -22.73 9.66 3.11
C GLY A 45 -22.42 9.47 1.63
N HIS A 46 -23.39 9.05 0.80
CA HIS A 46 -23.18 8.98 -0.66
C HIS A 46 -22.69 10.36 -1.12
N LYS A 47 -21.42 10.43 -1.54
CA LYS A 47 -20.83 11.60 -2.16
C LYS A 47 -20.97 11.41 -3.66
N GLU A 48 -21.71 12.31 -4.30
CA GLU A 48 -21.74 12.39 -5.76
C GLU A 48 -20.31 12.40 -6.32
N PRO A 49 -20.03 11.64 -7.40
CA PRO A 49 -18.71 11.62 -8.02
C PRO A 49 -18.22 13.03 -8.31
N LEU A 50 -16.96 13.31 -7.97
CA LEU A 50 -16.36 14.59 -8.24
C LEU A 50 -16.20 14.78 -9.76
N LYS A 51 -16.61 15.96 -10.24
CA LYS A 51 -16.51 16.34 -11.64
C LYS A 51 -15.23 17.12 -11.91
N LEU A 52 -14.63 16.86 -13.07
CA LEU A 52 -13.53 17.65 -13.62
C LEU A 52 -14.02 19.06 -13.92
N SER A 53 -13.15 20.05 -13.68
CA SER A 53 -13.34 21.44 -14.11
C SER A 53 -12.92 21.66 -15.57
N GLY A 54 -12.02 20.82 -16.08
CA GLY A 54 -11.38 20.97 -17.40
C GLY A 54 -10.05 21.72 -17.31
N ALA A 55 -9.55 22.02 -16.11
CA ALA A 55 -8.31 22.77 -15.92
C ALA A 55 -7.07 22.07 -16.50
N LEU A 56 -7.14 20.75 -16.66
CA LEU A 56 -6.08 19.94 -17.25
C LEU A 56 -6.14 19.80 -18.78
N ASP A 57 -7.24 20.23 -19.43
CA ASP A 57 -7.46 20.01 -20.87
C ASP A 57 -6.46 20.78 -21.74
N GLN A 58 -5.84 21.83 -21.19
CA GLN A 58 -4.82 22.63 -21.86
C GLN A 58 -3.45 21.95 -21.95
N PHE A 59 -3.20 20.88 -21.17
CA PHE A 59 -1.91 20.20 -21.15
C PHE A 59 -1.92 19.01 -22.10
N GLU A 60 -0.76 18.77 -22.72
CA GLU A 60 -0.56 17.60 -23.56
C GLU A 60 -0.65 16.33 -22.71
N GLN A 61 -1.58 15.45 -23.08
CA GLN A 61 -1.85 14.22 -22.33
C GLN A 61 -2.38 13.12 -23.24
N PHE A 62 -2.15 11.87 -22.86
CA PHE A 62 -2.71 10.72 -23.56
C PHE A 62 -2.95 9.55 -22.59
N ASP A 63 -3.96 8.74 -22.91
CA ASP A 63 -4.21 7.50 -22.18
C ASP A 63 -3.20 6.44 -22.62
N VAL A 64 -2.47 5.88 -21.66
CA VAL A 64 -1.40 4.89 -21.95
C VAL A 64 -2.00 3.56 -22.38
N THR A 65 -3.14 3.20 -21.79
CA THR A 65 -3.98 2.07 -22.22
C THR A 65 -5.45 2.50 -22.18
N PRO A 66 -6.38 1.80 -22.85
CA PRO A 66 -7.79 2.15 -22.79
C PRO A 66 -8.36 2.15 -21.35
N VAL A 67 -7.95 1.20 -20.52
CA VAL A 67 -8.57 0.93 -19.21
C VAL A 67 -7.94 1.75 -18.07
N ILE A 68 -6.62 1.90 -18.09
CA ILE A 68 -5.84 2.42 -16.96
C ILE A 68 -4.58 3.17 -17.46
N GLY A 69 -4.14 4.16 -16.70
CA GLY A 69 -2.94 4.91 -17.04
C GLY A 69 -3.22 6.10 -17.94
N LYS A 70 -2.63 7.23 -17.57
CA LYS A 70 -2.56 8.45 -18.39
C LYS A 70 -1.19 9.10 -18.18
N GLU A 71 -0.59 9.63 -19.23
CA GLU A 71 0.68 10.35 -19.13
C GLU A 71 0.45 11.81 -19.52
N PHE A 72 1.00 12.73 -18.71
CA PHE A 72 1.05 14.16 -19.01
C PHE A 72 2.44 14.48 -19.56
N ALA A 73 2.49 14.93 -20.81
CA ALA A 73 3.71 15.28 -21.50
C ALA A 73 4.06 16.76 -21.25
N ASN A 74 5.36 17.05 -21.14
CA ASN A 74 5.87 18.42 -21.08
C ASN A 74 5.28 19.27 -19.92
N VAL A 75 4.92 18.62 -18.81
CA VAL A 75 4.42 19.27 -17.58
C VAL A 75 5.48 19.27 -16.50
N ASP A 76 5.60 20.37 -15.75
CA ASP A 76 6.33 20.43 -14.47
C ASP A 76 5.33 20.57 -13.31
N LEU A 77 5.25 19.53 -12.47
CA LEU A 77 4.39 19.51 -11.30
C LEU A 77 4.73 20.62 -10.29
N ALA A 78 5.98 21.07 -10.23
CA ALA A 78 6.38 22.17 -9.36
C ALA A 78 5.77 23.51 -9.81
N GLU A 79 5.54 23.68 -11.12
CA GLU A 79 4.82 24.84 -11.65
C GLU A 79 3.34 24.76 -11.32
N TRP A 80 2.71 23.58 -11.43
CA TRP A 80 1.31 23.39 -11.02
C TRP A 80 1.08 23.67 -9.54
N LEU A 81 2.02 23.30 -8.67
CA LEU A 81 1.96 23.61 -7.23
C LEU A 81 2.01 25.12 -6.95
N ARG A 82 2.72 25.88 -7.78
CA ARG A 82 2.93 27.34 -7.62
C ARG A 82 1.96 28.19 -8.44
N ALA A 83 1.17 27.57 -9.33
CA ALA A 83 0.26 28.28 -10.21
C ALA A 83 -0.85 28.99 -9.40
N PRO A 84 -1.34 30.16 -9.86
CA PRO A 84 -2.45 30.85 -9.19
C PRO A 84 -3.72 30.01 -9.04
N ASN A 85 -3.98 29.08 -9.97
CA ASN A 85 -5.09 28.13 -9.94
C ASN A 85 -4.65 26.71 -9.50
N SER A 86 -3.60 26.60 -8.67
CA SER A 86 -3.03 25.32 -8.24
C SER A 86 -4.08 24.36 -7.67
N ASP A 87 -5.00 24.81 -6.83
CA ASP A 87 -6.05 23.96 -6.24
C ASP A 87 -6.95 23.32 -7.31
N GLU A 88 -7.27 24.06 -8.37
CA GLU A 88 -8.09 23.56 -9.47
C GLU A 88 -7.34 22.49 -10.27
N LEU A 89 -6.08 22.76 -10.62
CA LEU A 89 -5.20 21.81 -11.31
C LEU A 89 -5.01 20.52 -10.51
N LEU A 90 -4.72 20.63 -9.22
CA LEU A 90 -4.47 19.47 -8.36
C LEU A 90 -5.74 18.70 -8.04
N ARG A 91 -6.89 19.36 -7.94
CA ARG A 91 -8.18 18.69 -7.78
C ARG A 91 -8.53 17.88 -9.02
N ASP A 92 -8.39 18.46 -10.22
CA ASP A 92 -8.60 17.72 -11.46
C ASP A 92 -7.57 16.60 -11.64
N LEU A 93 -6.32 16.81 -11.20
CA LEU A 93 -5.31 15.75 -11.18
C LEU A 93 -5.74 14.60 -10.28
N ALA A 94 -6.21 14.88 -9.07
CA ALA A 94 -6.69 13.86 -8.13
C ALA A 94 -7.87 13.06 -8.71
N ILE A 95 -8.85 13.73 -9.32
CA ILE A 95 -9.98 13.07 -10.01
C ILE A 95 -9.48 12.23 -11.18
N THR A 96 -8.54 12.75 -11.97
CA THR A 96 -7.96 12.04 -13.10
C THR A 96 -7.21 10.79 -12.64
N VAL A 97 -6.43 10.87 -11.57
CA VAL A 97 -5.74 9.73 -10.95
C VAL A 97 -6.75 8.70 -10.46
N SER A 98 -7.83 9.12 -9.79
CA SER A 98 -8.89 8.21 -9.34
C SER A 98 -9.62 7.54 -10.49
N GLN A 99 -9.91 8.24 -11.59
CA GLN A 99 -10.60 7.67 -12.75
C GLN A 99 -9.69 6.75 -13.58
N ARG A 100 -8.41 7.13 -13.75
CA ARG A 100 -7.43 6.44 -14.59
C ARG A 100 -6.53 5.49 -13.82
N GLY A 101 -6.70 5.40 -12.51
CA GLY A 101 -5.92 4.58 -11.58
C GLY A 101 -4.51 5.11 -11.29
N VAL A 102 -3.74 5.44 -12.33
CA VAL A 102 -2.37 5.95 -12.23
C VAL A 102 -2.10 6.97 -13.33
N VAL A 103 -1.28 7.97 -13.00
CA VAL A 103 -0.76 8.95 -13.96
C VAL A 103 0.76 9.03 -13.90
N PHE A 104 1.37 9.45 -15.01
CA PHE A 104 2.81 9.51 -15.17
C PHE A 104 3.28 10.90 -15.61
N PHE A 105 4.47 11.26 -15.13
CA PHE A 105 5.19 12.48 -15.51
C PHE A 105 6.67 12.14 -15.70
N ARG A 106 7.33 12.79 -16.64
CA ARG A 106 8.75 12.56 -16.96
C ARG A 106 9.63 13.69 -16.45
N LYS A 107 10.86 13.38 -16.02
CA LYS A 107 11.91 14.37 -15.69
C LYS A 107 11.44 15.51 -14.76
N GLN A 108 10.79 15.17 -13.65
CA GLN A 108 10.30 16.14 -12.66
C GLN A 108 11.44 16.64 -11.76
N ASP A 109 12.46 17.25 -12.38
CA ASP A 109 13.72 17.64 -11.72
C ASP A 109 13.52 18.71 -10.63
N ASN A 110 12.43 19.47 -10.70
CA ASN A 110 12.08 20.53 -9.75
C ASN A 110 11.22 20.05 -8.58
N ILE A 111 10.77 18.80 -8.57
CA ILE A 111 10.05 18.22 -7.43
C ILE A 111 11.06 17.78 -6.39
N THR A 112 11.01 18.37 -5.19
CA THR A 112 11.78 17.94 -4.01
C THR A 112 10.96 16.95 -3.16
N ASN A 113 11.53 16.38 -2.11
CA ASN A 113 10.76 15.56 -1.15
C ASN A 113 9.62 16.37 -0.52
N ASP A 114 9.87 17.63 -0.14
CA ASP A 114 8.83 18.50 0.44
C ASP A 114 7.69 18.78 -0.54
N LEU A 115 8.00 19.12 -1.80
CA LEU A 115 6.98 19.34 -2.82
C LEU A 115 6.23 18.04 -3.16
N GLN A 116 6.93 16.90 -3.16
CA GLN A 116 6.33 15.58 -3.33
C GLN A 116 5.35 15.23 -2.17
N LYS A 117 5.66 15.63 -0.93
CA LYS A 117 4.77 15.48 0.22
C LYS A 117 3.57 16.41 0.14
N GLU A 118 3.80 17.69 -0.16
CA GLU A 118 2.74 18.67 -0.36
C GLU A 118 1.76 18.22 -1.45
N LEU A 119 2.28 17.79 -2.60
CA LEU A 119 1.48 17.35 -3.73
C LEU A 119 0.53 16.21 -3.35
N VAL A 120 1.07 15.09 -2.85
CA VAL A 120 0.25 13.91 -2.54
C VAL A 120 -0.77 14.21 -1.43
N GLN A 121 -0.40 15.02 -0.44
CA GLN A 121 -1.28 15.45 0.64
C GLN A 121 -2.45 16.31 0.12
N ARG A 122 -2.16 17.26 -0.79
CA ARG A 122 -3.16 18.15 -1.38
C ARG A 122 -4.15 17.41 -2.27
N LEU A 123 -3.74 16.35 -2.99
CA LEU A 123 -4.68 15.52 -3.77
C LEU A 123 -5.79 14.94 -2.88
N GLY A 124 -5.43 14.41 -1.71
CA GLY A 124 -6.38 13.92 -0.72
C GLY A 124 -7.28 15.04 -0.16
N GLN A 125 -6.67 16.16 0.24
CA GLN A 125 -7.41 17.30 0.83
C GLN A 125 -8.44 17.88 -0.15
N LEU A 126 -8.04 18.10 -1.40
CA LEU A 126 -8.88 18.69 -2.45
C LEU A 126 -9.99 17.73 -2.94
N THR A 127 -9.86 16.43 -2.62
CA THR A 127 -10.91 15.43 -2.86
C THR A 127 -11.71 15.06 -1.60
N GLY A 128 -11.49 15.79 -0.50
CA GLY A 128 -12.34 15.71 0.68
C GLY A 128 -12.05 14.54 1.62
N LYS A 129 -10.77 14.13 1.72
CA LYS A 129 -10.32 13.20 2.77
C LYS A 129 -10.56 13.76 4.18
N PRO A 130 -10.61 12.92 5.23
CA PRO A 130 -10.73 13.39 6.61
C PRO A 130 -9.59 14.33 7.00
N ALA A 131 -9.89 15.38 7.76
CA ALA A 131 -8.88 16.35 8.23
C ALA A 131 -7.84 15.73 9.18
N THR A 132 -8.17 14.59 9.81
CA THR A 132 -7.26 13.81 10.66
C THR A 132 -6.28 12.95 9.87
N SER A 133 -6.45 12.82 8.55
CA SER A 133 -5.61 11.98 7.70
C SER A 133 -4.44 12.78 7.10
N GLY A 134 -3.25 12.55 7.64
CA GLY A 134 -1.98 13.14 7.22
C GLY A 134 -1.21 12.31 6.21
N LEU A 135 0.12 12.47 6.26
CA LEU A 135 1.08 11.66 5.53
C LEU A 135 1.46 10.42 6.35
N HIS A 136 1.58 9.29 5.67
CA HIS A 136 1.87 8.03 6.32
C HIS A 136 3.36 7.88 6.66
N ILE A 137 3.65 7.35 7.85
CA ILE A 137 4.98 6.94 8.27
C ILE A 137 5.10 5.41 8.16
N HIS A 138 5.96 4.91 7.27
CA HIS A 138 6.06 3.46 7.06
C HIS A 138 6.64 2.75 8.28
N PRO A 139 6.07 1.62 8.76
CA PRO A 139 6.50 0.96 10.00
C PRO A 139 7.97 0.48 9.99
N ILE A 140 8.55 0.27 8.81
CA ILE A 140 9.92 -0.23 8.61
C ILE A 140 10.80 0.73 7.79
N THR A 141 10.23 1.61 6.98
CA THR A 141 10.98 2.37 5.97
C THR A 141 10.78 3.85 6.23
N ASN A 142 11.30 4.29 7.37
CA ASN A 142 11.17 5.64 7.89
C ASN A 142 12.50 6.10 8.51
N ALA A 143 12.62 7.39 8.82
CA ALA A 143 13.86 7.99 9.32
C ALA A 143 14.43 7.40 10.63
N SER A 144 13.67 6.60 11.39
CA SER A 144 14.22 5.85 12.53
C SER A 144 15.06 4.64 12.10
N ARG A 145 15.29 4.41 10.80
CA ARG A 145 15.97 3.22 10.26
C ARG A 145 17.13 3.62 9.36
N PRO A 146 18.25 2.88 9.36
CA PRO A 146 19.41 3.18 8.52
C PRO A 146 19.10 3.25 7.02
N THR A 147 18.10 2.51 6.57
CA THR A 147 17.67 2.46 5.17
C THR A 147 16.52 3.41 4.85
N GLY A 148 16.01 4.16 5.83
CA GLY A 148 14.79 4.98 5.69
C GLY A 148 15.01 6.40 5.20
N GLY A 149 16.21 6.97 5.39
CA GLY A 149 16.50 8.38 5.11
C GLY A 149 16.39 9.24 6.37
N ASP A 150 16.12 10.54 6.20
CA ASP A 150 16.07 11.57 7.25
C ASP A 150 14.67 12.14 7.51
N ASP A 151 13.67 11.74 6.71
CA ASP A 151 12.27 12.15 6.83
C ASP A 151 11.36 10.94 7.11
N HIS A 152 10.51 11.02 8.13
CA HIS A 152 9.59 9.93 8.50
C HIS A 152 8.48 9.71 7.47
N GLU A 153 8.08 10.75 6.75
CA GLU A 153 6.99 10.75 5.78
C GLU A 153 7.46 10.38 4.37
N ILE A 154 8.78 10.17 4.20
CA ILE A 154 9.38 9.68 2.96
C ILE A 154 9.89 8.24 3.17
N SER A 155 9.35 7.32 2.38
CA SER A 155 9.92 5.99 2.24
C SER A 155 11.01 6.00 1.16
N THR A 156 12.26 5.73 1.56
CA THR A 156 13.35 5.50 0.60
C THR A 156 13.18 4.13 -0.06
N ILE A 157 12.84 4.11 -1.36
CA ILE A 157 12.64 2.90 -2.14
C ILE A 157 13.95 2.54 -2.86
N SER A 158 14.84 1.87 -2.13
CA SER A 158 16.19 1.53 -2.61
C SER A 158 16.39 0.02 -2.74
N SER A 159 16.93 -0.43 -3.88
CA SER A 159 17.34 -1.82 -4.09
C SER A 159 18.44 -2.26 -3.12
N VAL A 160 19.35 -1.36 -2.73
CA VAL A 160 20.39 -1.61 -1.72
C VAL A 160 19.74 -1.84 -0.36
N GLY A 161 18.86 -0.93 0.07
CA GLY A 161 18.13 -1.06 1.33
C GLY A 161 17.27 -2.32 1.36
N PHE A 162 16.59 -2.65 0.25
CA PHE A 162 15.74 -3.81 0.14
C PHE A 162 16.54 -5.14 0.17
N LYS A 163 17.72 -5.19 -0.47
CA LYS A 163 18.66 -6.32 -0.34
C LYS A 163 19.15 -6.49 1.09
N SER A 164 19.39 -5.40 1.82
CA SER A 164 19.79 -5.46 3.22
C SER A 164 18.67 -6.02 4.11
N LEU A 165 17.46 -5.48 4.00
CA LEU A 165 16.32 -5.87 4.85
C LEU A 165 15.78 -7.27 4.52
N TYR A 166 15.84 -7.66 3.25
CA TYR A 166 15.20 -8.87 2.73
C TYR A 166 16.17 -9.75 1.92
N ALA A 167 17.40 -9.92 2.41
CA ALA A 167 18.45 -10.67 1.72
C ALA A 167 18.00 -12.05 1.22
N ASP A 168 17.16 -12.75 2.01
CA ASP A 168 16.65 -14.08 1.67
C ASP A 168 15.76 -14.09 0.41
N ARG A 169 15.05 -12.99 0.12
CA ARG A 169 14.12 -12.92 -1.02
C ARG A 169 14.83 -12.94 -2.38
N PHE A 170 16.14 -12.70 -2.41
CA PHE A 170 16.93 -12.62 -3.64
C PHE A 170 17.98 -13.72 -3.80
N LYS A 171 18.00 -14.69 -2.88
CA LYS A 171 18.92 -15.84 -2.95
C LYS A 171 18.55 -16.84 -4.05
N LYS A 172 17.27 -16.88 -4.44
CA LYS A 172 16.74 -17.81 -5.45
C LYS A 172 15.83 -17.06 -6.41
N LEU A 173 15.83 -17.48 -7.66
CA LEU A 173 14.87 -17.00 -8.65
C LEU A 173 13.48 -17.52 -8.27
N SER A 174 12.50 -16.60 -8.19
CA SER A 174 11.10 -16.98 -8.02
C SER A 174 10.51 -17.46 -9.35
N GLN A 175 9.72 -18.54 -9.31
CA GLN A 175 8.96 -19.00 -10.48
C GLN A 175 7.82 -18.01 -10.84
N SER A 176 7.27 -17.30 -9.85
CA SER A 176 6.13 -16.39 -10.04
C SER A 176 6.30 -15.12 -9.22
N GLN A 177 5.90 -13.99 -9.81
CA GLN A 177 5.86 -12.68 -9.14
C GLN A 177 4.44 -12.29 -8.72
N LYS A 178 3.46 -13.20 -8.79
CA LYS A 178 2.05 -12.89 -8.50
C LYS A 178 1.81 -12.31 -7.10
N ARG A 179 2.65 -12.67 -6.12
CA ARG A 179 2.58 -12.18 -4.73
C ARG A 179 3.06 -10.73 -4.56
N ASN A 180 3.61 -10.11 -5.61
CA ASN A 180 4.02 -8.70 -5.56
C ASN A 180 2.85 -7.74 -5.83
N TRP A 181 1.72 -8.23 -6.36
CA TRP A 181 0.53 -7.41 -6.53
C TRP A 181 -0.06 -7.05 -5.16
N HIS A 182 -0.28 -5.76 -4.93
CA HIS A 182 -0.88 -5.25 -3.70
C HIS A 182 -1.41 -3.82 -3.89
N SER A 183 -2.32 -3.41 -3.01
CA SER A 183 -2.51 -2.00 -2.65
C SER A 183 -1.65 -1.68 -1.43
N ASP A 184 -1.09 -0.48 -1.36
CA ASP A 184 -0.30 -0.09 -0.20
C ASP A 184 -1.18 0.00 1.07
N ILE A 185 -0.61 -0.45 2.21
CA ILE A 185 -1.04 -0.06 3.56
C ILE A 185 -2.44 -0.58 3.95
N THR A 186 -2.95 -1.63 3.29
CA THR A 186 -4.24 -2.24 3.69
C THR A 186 -4.19 -2.90 5.08
N PHE A 187 -3.02 -3.02 5.71
CA PHE A 187 -2.86 -3.50 7.08
C PHE A 187 -3.15 -2.44 8.14
N GLU A 188 -3.39 -1.18 7.75
CA GLU A 188 -3.81 -0.12 8.67
C GLU A 188 -5.34 0.10 8.61
N PRO A 189 -5.98 0.54 9.70
CA PRO A 189 -7.39 0.93 9.72
C PRO A 189 -7.71 2.07 8.74
N VAL A 190 -6.82 3.05 8.59
CA VAL A 190 -6.93 4.16 7.63
C VAL A 190 -5.82 3.99 6.58
N PRO A 191 -6.06 3.29 5.47
CA PRO A 191 -5.06 3.05 4.45
C PRO A 191 -4.86 4.27 3.53
N SER A 192 -3.90 4.14 2.62
CA SER A 192 -3.59 5.21 1.66
C SER A 192 -4.76 5.55 0.74
N ASP A 193 -4.94 6.86 0.46
CA ASP A 193 -5.68 7.31 -0.72
C ASP A 193 -4.74 7.35 -1.94
N TYR A 194 -3.77 8.26 -1.96
CA TYR A 194 -2.82 8.44 -3.04
C TYR A 194 -1.40 8.13 -2.60
N ALA A 195 -0.60 7.61 -3.52
CA ALA A 195 0.84 7.50 -3.37
C ALA A 195 1.56 8.10 -4.57
N LEU A 196 2.72 8.69 -4.30
CA LEU A 196 3.60 9.26 -5.31
C LEU A 196 4.98 8.61 -5.18
N LEU A 197 5.48 8.06 -6.28
CA LEU A 197 6.84 7.52 -6.38
C LEU A 197 7.64 8.33 -7.40
N ARG A 198 8.80 8.82 -6.97
CA ARG A 198 9.80 9.47 -7.83
C ARG A 198 11.09 8.65 -7.79
N LEU A 199 11.58 8.18 -8.93
CA LEU A 199 12.85 7.44 -9.00
C LEU A 199 14.00 8.37 -9.34
N THR A 200 15.06 8.36 -8.53
CA THR A 200 16.25 9.21 -8.71
C THR A 200 17.43 8.44 -9.31
N GLU A 201 17.44 7.11 -9.16
CA GLU A 201 18.46 6.22 -9.72
C GLU A 201 17.77 5.04 -10.42
N LEU A 202 18.22 4.74 -11.64
CA LEU A 202 17.67 3.69 -12.48
C LEU A 202 18.75 2.66 -12.85
N PRO A 203 18.40 1.37 -12.92
CA PRO A 203 19.29 0.38 -13.49
C PRO A 203 19.40 0.61 -15.01
N LYS A 204 20.43 0.05 -15.64
CA LYS A 204 20.63 0.07 -17.09
C LYS A 204 19.40 -0.40 -17.87
N THR A 205 18.67 -1.37 -17.33
CA THR A 205 17.37 -1.84 -17.82
C THR A 205 16.65 -2.64 -16.73
N GLY A 206 15.33 -2.79 -16.86
CA GLY A 206 14.48 -3.45 -15.86
C GLY A 206 14.07 -2.48 -14.74
N GLY A 207 13.42 -2.99 -13.70
CA GLY A 207 12.94 -2.18 -12.57
C GLY A 207 11.61 -1.47 -12.82
N ASP A 208 10.90 -1.89 -13.87
CA ASP A 208 9.58 -1.38 -14.24
C ASP A 208 8.56 -1.60 -13.12
N THR A 209 7.48 -0.84 -13.18
CA THR A 209 6.36 -0.99 -12.25
C THR A 209 5.08 -1.22 -13.05
N LEU A 210 4.26 -2.15 -12.59
CA LEU A 210 2.97 -2.46 -13.20
C LEU A 210 1.86 -2.01 -12.26
N TRP A 211 0.74 -1.57 -12.83
CA TRP A 211 -0.51 -1.26 -12.15
C TRP A 211 -1.66 -2.02 -12.82
N ALA A 212 -2.69 -2.35 -12.05
CA ALA A 212 -3.88 -3.07 -12.48
C ALA A 212 -5.15 -2.40 -11.92
N SER A 213 -6.18 -2.25 -12.75
CA SER A 213 -7.43 -1.58 -12.37
C SER A 213 -8.33 -2.51 -11.55
N GLY A 214 -8.62 -2.13 -10.30
CA GLY A 214 -9.59 -2.83 -9.47
C GLY A 214 -11.04 -2.60 -9.90
N TYR A 215 -11.31 -1.51 -10.62
CA TYR A 215 -12.61 -1.26 -11.27
C TYR A 215 -12.87 -2.24 -12.40
N GLU A 216 -11.93 -2.35 -13.34
CA GLU A 216 -12.05 -3.29 -14.46
C GLU A 216 -12.14 -4.73 -13.97
N LEU A 217 -11.40 -5.05 -12.91
CA LEU A 217 -11.50 -6.36 -12.26
C LEU A 217 -12.91 -6.63 -11.75
N TYR A 218 -13.54 -5.66 -11.05
CA TYR A 218 -14.92 -5.78 -10.57
C TYR A 218 -15.92 -5.89 -11.72
N ASP A 219 -15.83 -5.02 -12.72
CA ASP A 219 -16.74 -4.96 -13.87
C ASP A 219 -16.80 -6.28 -14.66
N ARG A 220 -15.70 -7.05 -14.68
CA ARG A 220 -15.62 -8.37 -15.33
C ARG A 220 -16.28 -9.51 -14.54
N ILE A 221 -16.53 -9.32 -13.24
CA ILE A 221 -17.17 -10.33 -12.39
C ILE A 221 -18.67 -10.36 -12.72
N SER A 222 -19.25 -11.55 -12.81
CA SER A 222 -20.68 -11.69 -13.09
C SER A 222 -21.52 -11.05 -11.99
N LYS A 223 -22.66 -10.45 -12.35
CA LYS A 223 -23.57 -9.77 -11.40
C LYS A 223 -23.93 -10.61 -10.15
N PRO A 224 -24.20 -11.93 -10.25
CA PRO A 224 -24.44 -12.74 -9.05
C PRO A 224 -23.24 -12.81 -8.10
N LEU A 225 -22.03 -12.94 -8.64
CA LEU A 225 -20.81 -12.94 -7.83
C LEU A 225 -20.49 -11.55 -7.30
N GLN A 226 -20.77 -10.48 -8.04
CA GLN A 226 -20.65 -9.11 -7.54
C GLN A 226 -21.51 -8.94 -6.27
N GLY A 227 -22.80 -9.32 -6.32
CA GLY A 227 -23.69 -9.21 -5.15
C GLY A 227 -23.21 -10.01 -3.95
N PHE A 228 -22.68 -11.22 -4.16
CA PHE A 228 -22.09 -12.01 -3.09
C PHE A 228 -20.82 -11.35 -2.50
N LEU A 229 -19.92 -10.85 -3.35
CA LEU A 229 -18.65 -10.25 -2.91
C LEU A 229 -18.85 -8.88 -2.25
N ASP A 230 -19.88 -8.13 -2.64
CA ASP A 230 -20.26 -6.83 -2.07
C ASP A 230 -20.55 -6.94 -0.55
N GLU A 231 -20.98 -8.12 -0.07
CA GLU A 231 -21.30 -8.37 1.34
C GLU A 231 -20.08 -8.78 2.19
N LEU A 232 -18.97 -9.15 1.56
CA LEU A 232 -17.81 -9.70 2.27
C LEU A 232 -16.89 -8.61 2.82
N THR A 233 -16.22 -8.96 3.92
CA THR A 233 -15.05 -8.22 4.42
C THR A 233 -13.82 -9.12 4.36
N PHE A 234 -12.63 -8.53 4.44
CA PHE A 234 -11.38 -9.25 4.56
C PHE A 234 -10.60 -8.81 5.79
N TYR A 235 -9.91 -9.77 6.41
CA TYR A 235 -8.90 -9.49 7.41
C TYR A 235 -7.54 -9.33 6.73
N SER A 236 -6.90 -8.21 7.01
CA SER A 236 -5.61 -7.78 6.51
C SER A 236 -4.62 -7.78 7.65
N ALA A 237 -3.41 -8.27 7.40
CA ALA A 237 -2.31 -8.20 8.36
C ALA A 237 -0.97 -8.17 7.64
N GLN A 238 0.07 -7.69 8.33
CA GLN A 238 1.43 -7.72 7.80
C GLN A 238 2.47 -8.37 8.74
N PRO A 239 2.37 -9.70 8.95
CA PRO A 239 3.31 -10.43 9.82
C PRO A 239 4.75 -10.42 9.28
N ASP A 240 4.95 -10.26 7.97
CA ASP A 240 6.26 -10.18 7.36
C ASP A 240 7.08 -8.96 7.81
N PHE A 241 6.41 -7.89 8.24
CA PHE A 241 7.08 -6.71 8.79
C PHE A 241 7.61 -7.00 10.20
N ASN A 242 6.80 -7.61 11.07
CA ASN A 242 7.26 -8.09 12.37
C ASN A 242 8.46 -9.04 12.23
N ASN A 243 8.37 -9.99 11.28
CA ASN A 243 9.47 -10.92 11.00
C ASN A 243 10.74 -10.20 10.53
N ALA A 244 10.62 -9.22 9.64
CA ALA A 244 11.75 -8.44 9.15
C ALA A 244 12.38 -7.60 10.26
N ALA A 245 11.58 -6.94 11.09
CA ALA A 245 12.02 -6.15 12.23
C ALA A 245 12.79 -7.01 13.24
N ALA A 246 12.23 -8.17 13.61
CA ALA A 246 12.88 -9.13 14.50
C ALA A 246 14.22 -9.65 13.95
N ARG A 247 14.28 -10.03 12.66
CA ARG A 247 15.52 -10.52 12.01
C ARG A 247 16.62 -9.46 11.95
N ASN A 248 16.25 -8.19 11.88
CA ASN A 248 17.18 -7.06 11.77
C ASN A 248 17.36 -6.31 13.10
N ASN A 249 16.82 -6.85 14.21
CA ASN A 249 16.98 -6.35 15.58
C ASN A 249 16.57 -4.87 15.76
N PHE A 250 15.44 -4.47 15.21
CA PHE A 250 14.81 -3.16 15.45
C PHE A 250 13.30 -3.32 15.73
N PRO A 251 12.67 -2.45 16.55
CA PRO A 251 11.23 -2.49 16.77
C PRO A 251 10.46 -1.91 15.58
N LEU A 252 9.15 -2.15 15.44
CA LEU A 252 8.37 -1.40 14.47
C LEU A 252 8.21 0.07 14.90
N TYR A 253 7.85 0.95 13.97
CA TYR A 253 7.43 2.30 14.33
C TYR A 253 6.02 2.25 14.93
N SER A 254 5.93 2.44 16.25
CA SER A 254 4.71 2.22 17.04
C SER A 254 3.93 3.49 17.38
N ALA A 255 4.48 4.68 17.10
CA ALA A 255 3.74 5.94 17.24
C ALA A 255 2.71 6.10 16.12
N GLU A 256 1.95 7.20 16.15
CA GLU A 256 0.97 7.54 15.13
C GLU A 256 1.62 7.60 13.74
N ARG A 257 1.03 6.90 12.77
CA ARG A 257 1.51 6.80 11.39
C ARG A 257 0.66 7.62 10.43
N GLY A 258 0.30 8.84 10.84
CA GLY A 258 -0.41 9.83 10.02
C GLY A 258 -1.92 9.90 10.24
N ALA A 259 -2.51 9.00 11.02
CA ALA A 259 -3.90 9.07 11.46
C ALA A 259 -4.01 8.51 12.89
N PRO A 260 -4.90 9.04 13.75
CA PRO A 260 -5.03 8.60 15.14
C PRO A 260 -5.29 7.09 15.31
N GLU A 261 -5.96 6.47 14.34
CA GLU A 261 -6.24 5.03 14.33
C GLU A 261 -5.07 4.16 13.88
N ASN A 262 -4.07 4.74 13.21
CA ASN A 262 -2.90 4.03 12.71
C ASN A 262 -1.76 4.14 13.73
N PHE A 263 -1.85 3.40 14.83
CA PHE A 263 -0.86 3.44 15.91
C PHE A 263 -0.49 2.01 16.38
N GLY A 264 0.52 1.90 17.23
CA GLY A 264 0.95 0.62 17.81
C GLY A 264 1.67 -0.30 16.83
N GLU A 265 1.94 -1.54 17.25
CA GLU A 265 2.65 -2.54 16.43
C GLU A 265 1.71 -3.58 15.80
N ALA A 266 0.42 -3.51 16.12
CA ALA A 266 -0.62 -4.34 15.54
C ALA A 266 -0.92 -3.81 14.12
N LEU A 267 -0.19 -4.34 13.13
CA LEU A 267 -0.38 -4.04 11.71
C LEU A 267 -1.49 -4.95 11.13
N GLU A 268 -2.71 -4.73 11.59
CA GLU A 268 -3.89 -5.50 11.18
C GLU A 268 -5.15 -4.62 11.07
N ALA A 269 -6.04 -4.99 10.16
CA ALA A 269 -7.30 -4.27 9.92
C ALA A 269 -8.35 -5.17 9.25
N ILE A 270 -9.62 -4.76 9.33
CA ILE A 270 -10.73 -5.36 8.59
C ILE A 270 -11.30 -4.33 7.64
N HIS A 271 -11.46 -4.71 6.37
CA HIS A 271 -11.92 -3.86 5.28
C HIS A 271 -12.99 -4.56 4.45
N PRO A 272 -13.86 -3.85 3.73
CA PRO A 272 -14.78 -4.49 2.79
C PRO A 272 -14.00 -5.11 1.61
N ALA A 273 -14.47 -6.26 1.12
CA ALA A 273 -13.85 -6.94 -0.01
C ALA A 273 -14.03 -6.16 -1.31
N ILE A 274 -15.15 -5.47 -1.45
CA ILE A 274 -15.44 -4.48 -2.47
C ILE A 274 -15.49 -3.10 -1.82
N ARG A 275 -14.70 -2.15 -2.31
CA ARG A 275 -14.64 -0.78 -1.78
C ARG A 275 -15.31 0.19 -2.75
N THR A 276 -16.02 1.18 -2.21
CA THR A 276 -16.43 2.37 -2.96
C THR A 276 -15.32 3.43 -2.90
N ASN A 277 -14.88 3.92 -4.05
CA ASN A 277 -13.95 5.04 -4.09
C ASN A 277 -14.74 6.36 -3.92
N PRO A 278 -14.43 7.19 -2.90
CA PRO A 278 -15.20 8.40 -2.59
C PRO A 278 -15.09 9.50 -3.64
N VAL A 279 -14.11 9.43 -4.54
CA VAL A 279 -13.88 10.43 -5.60
C VAL A 279 -14.72 10.12 -6.83
N THR A 280 -14.77 8.85 -7.22
CA THR A 280 -15.46 8.40 -8.43
C THR A 280 -16.85 7.84 -8.17
N GLY A 281 -17.16 7.47 -6.93
CA GLY A 281 -18.38 6.73 -6.59
C GLY A 281 -18.40 5.30 -7.15
N TRP A 282 -17.25 4.79 -7.62
CA TRP A 282 -17.17 3.48 -8.28
C TRP A 282 -16.74 2.37 -7.33
N ARG A 283 -17.25 1.17 -7.58
CA ARG A 283 -16.90 -0.06 -6.88
C ARG A 283 -15.62 -0.68 -7.45
N SER A 284 -14.71 -1.06 -6.57
CA SER A 284 -13.47 -1.76 -6.89
C SER A 284 -13.33 -3.00 -6.00
N VAL A 285 -12.80 -4.09 -6.54
CA VAL A 285 -12.23 -5.14 -5.66
C VAL A 285 -11.13 -4.50 -4.82
N PHE A 286 -11.06 -4.84 -3.53
CA PHE A 286 -10.06 -4.34 -2.59
C PHE A 286 -9.30 -5.47 -1.87
N ALA A 287 -9.90 -6.67 -1.77
CA ALA A 287 -9.30 -7.86 -1.17
C ALA A 287 -8.24 -8.55 -2.06
N VAL A 288 -7.25 -7.80 -2.53
CA VAL A 288 -6.13 -8.33 -3.33
C VAL A 288 -4.79 -8.01 -2.68
N GLY A 289 -3.92 -9.01 -2.67
CA GLY A 289 -2.49 -8.83 -2.49
C GLY A 289 -1.95 -9.42 -1.21
N ASN A 290 -0.68 -9.11 -0.96
CA ASN A 290 0.14 -9.78 0.06
C ASN A 290 -0.28 -9.53 1.52
N HIS A 291 -1.08 -8.50 1.78
CA HIS A 291 -1.58 -8.19 3.12
C HIS A 291 -2.87 -8.94 3.47
N VAL A 292 -3.63 -9.39 2.47
CA VAL A 292 -4.93 -10.03 2.67
C VAL A 292 -4.74 -11.47 3.14
N GLN A 293 -5.26 -11.78 4.32
CA GLN A 293 -5.07 -13.10 4.94
C GLN A 293 -6.28 -14.02 4.73
N ARG A 294 -7.50 -13.47 4.81
CA ARG A 294 -8.75 -14.21 4.60
C ARG A 294 -9.93 -13.30 4.27
N LEU A 295 -10.92 -13.85 3.60
CA LEU A 295 -12.28 -13.31 3.55
C LEU A 295 -13.05 -13.78 4.79
N ASN A 296 -13.64 -12.85 5.53
CA ASN A 296 -14.42 -13.18 6.72
C ASN A 296 -15.77 -13.78 6.32
N GLY A 297 -16.28 -14.69 7.17
CA GLY A 297 -17.54 -15.38 6.92
C GLY A 297 -17.44 -16.58 5.97
N LEU A 298 -16.30 -16.79 5.32
CA LEU A 298 -16.04 -17.95 4.47
C LEU A 298 -15.15 -18.99 5.17
N SER A 299 -15.24 -20.25 4.76
CA SER A 299 -14.27 -21.26 5.15
C SER A 299 -12.88 -20.97 4.57
N ASP A 300 -11.83 -21.55 5.15
CA ASP A 300 -10.46 -21.37 4.66
C ASP A 300 -10.29 -21.75 3.18
N ALA A 301 -10.98 -22.81 2.73
CA ALA A 301 -10.92 -23.27 1.35
C ALA A 301 -11.58 -22.28 0.37
N GLU A 302 -12.76 -21.76 0.73
CA GLU A 302 -13.48 -20.76 -0.06
C GLU A 302 -12.73 -19.43 -0.11
N SER A 303 -12.30 -18.94 1.06
CA SER A 303 -11.47 -17.73 1.18
C SER A 303 -10.22 -17.85 0.31
N LYS A 304 -9.48 -18.95 0.43
CA LYS A 304 -8.29 -19.20 -0.37
C LYS A 304 -8.59 -19.19 -1.87
N TYR A 305 -9.69 -19.83 -2.28
CA TYR A 305 -10.09 -19.87 -3.69
C TYR A 305 -10.29 -18.46 -4.25
N PHE A 306 -11.11 -17.63 -3.59
CA PHE A 306 -11.38 -16.27 -4.07
C PHE A 306 -10.14 -15.38 -4.08
N LEU A 307 -9.31 -15.43 -3.04
CA LEU A 307 -8.08 -14.64 -2.98
C LEU A 307 -7.08 -15.04 -4.08
N ASP A 308 -6.91 -16.34 -4.35
CA ASP A 308 -6.10 -16.81 -5.47
C ASP A 308 -6.71 -16.41 -6.82
N TRP A 309 -8.04 -16.47 -6.94
CA TRP A 309 -8.75 -16.12 -8.16
C TRP A 309 -8.66 -14.63 -8.50
N PHE A 310 -8.77 -13.72 -7.53
CA PHE A 310 -8.58 -12.29 -7.77
C PHE A 310 -7.18 -11.97 -8.31
N VAL A 311 -6.15 -12.60 -7.75
CA VAL A 311 -4.77 -12.45 -8.25
C VAL A 311 -4.62 -13.08 -9.64
N GLN A 312 -5.26 -14.23 -9.88
CA GLN A 312 -5.26 -14.88 -11.19
C GLN A 312 -5.89 -13.97 -12.25
N LEU A 313 -7.05 -13.38 -11.97
CA LEU A 313 -7.70 -12.43 -12.88
C LEU A 313 -6.78 -11.26 -13.21
N ILE A 314 -6.03 -10.72 -12.25
CA ILE A 314 -5.05 -9.68 -12.56
C ILE A 314 -3.99 -10.23 -13.52
N VAL A 315 -3.36 -11.36 -13.21
CA VAL A 315 -2.23 -11.91 -14.00
C VAL A 315 -2.64 -12.34 -15.42
N GLU A 316 -3.86 -12.87 -15.59
CA GLU A 316 -4.35 -13.37 -16.88
C GLU A 316 -4.93 -12.28 -17.78
N ASN A 317 -5.34 -11.14 -17.21
CA ASN A 317 -5.89 -10.02 -17.98
C ASN A 317 -4.84 -8.91 -18.13
N HIS A 318 -3.97 -9.02 -19.13
CA HIS A 318 -2.96 -7.99 -19.38
C HIS A 318 -3.57 -6.64 -19.83
N ASP A 319 -4.83 -6.65 -20.29
CA ASP A 319 -5.57 -5.51 -20.83
C ASP A 319 -6.18 -4.62 -19.74
N LEU A 320 -6.24 -5.09 -18.48
CA LEU A 320 -6.56 -4.26 -17.31
C LEU A 320 -5.31 -3.66 -16.64
N GLN A 321 -4.13 -3.90 -17.20
CA GLN A 321 -2.85 -3.49 -16.64
C GLN A 321 -2.20 -2.38 -17.45
N VAL A 322 -1.38 -1.56 -16.79
CA VAL A 322 -0.42 -0.66 -17.43
C VAL A 322 0.96 -0.89 -16.82
N ARG A 323 2.00 -0.82 -17.66
CA ARG A 323 3.39 -0.96 -17.25
C ARG A 323 4.15 0.33 -17.54
N LEU A 324 4.71 0.93 -16.50
CA LEU A 324 5.66 2.02 -16.66
C LEU A 324 7.07 1.47 -16.75
N ARG A 325 7.69 1.66 -17.90
CA ARG A 325 9.15 1.66 -18.01
C ARG A 325 9.65 3.01 -17.53
N TRP A 326 10.45 3.00 -16.47
CA TRP A 326 11.14 4.18 -15.97
C TRP A 326 12.25 4.54 -16.96
N GLN A 327 12.29 5.79 -17.42
CA GLN A 327 13.19 6.22 -18.49
C GLN A 327 14.20 7.25 -18.01
N ASN A 328 13.81 8.13 -17.10
CA ASN A 328 14.66 9.21 -16.61
C ASN A 328 14.75 9.23 -15.09
N PRO A 329 15.87 9.70 -14.53
CA PRO A 329 15.85 10.26 -13.18
C PRO A 329 14.73 11.28 -13.05
N ASN A 330 14.07 11.25 -11.89
CA ASN A 330 12.91 12.05 -11.53
C ASN A 330 11.66 11.81 -12.40
N ASP A 331 11.55 10.69 -13.10
CA ASP A 331 10.24 10.21 -13.53
C ASP A 331 9.35 9.98 -12.29
N VAL A 332 8.07 10.35 -12.40
CA VAL A 332 7.08 10.31 -11.32
C VAL A 332 5.87 9.49 -11.75
N ALA A 333 5.38 8.65 -10.84
CA ALA A 333 4.06 8.03 -10.93
C ALA A 333 3.22 8.41 -9.71
N ILE A 334 1.95 8.75 -9.94
CA ILE A 334 0.95 9.02 -8.88
C ILE A 334 -0.23 8.08 -9.11
N TRP A 335 -0.63 7.31 -8.10
CA TRP A 335 -1.75 6.37 -8.21
C TRP A 335 -2.71 6.44 -7.03
N ASP A 336 -3.94 5.99 -7.25
CA ASP A 336 -4.99 5.87 -6.24
C ASP A 336 -5.01 4.43 -5.66
N ASN A 337 -4.48 4.26 -4.45
CA ASN A 337 -4.46 2.97 -3.74
C ASN A 337 -5.86 2.44 -3.41
N ARG A 338 -6.90 3.27 -3.45
CA ARG A 338 -8.26 2.83 -3.10
C ARG A 338 -8.85 1.90 -4.16
N SER A 339 -8.30 1.89 -5.37
CA SER A 339 -8.88 1.13 -6.50
C SER A 339 -7.85 0.57 -7.49
N VAL A 340 -6.57 0.53 -7.10
CA VAL A 340 -5.48 0.07 -7.97
C VAL A 340 -4.54 -0.85 -7.20
N PHE A 341 -4.09 -1.89 -7.89
CA PHE A 341 -3.01 -2.76 -7.42
C PHE A 341 -1.75 -2.49 -8.20
N HIS A 342 -0.59 -2.66 -7.58
CA HIS A 342 0.69 -2.47 -8.26
C HIS A 342 1.70 -3.54 -7.87
N ALA A 343 2.70 -3.72 -8.75
CA ALA A 343 3.80 -4.65 -8.56
C ALA A 343 5.11 -4.06 -9.08
N ALA A 344 6.14 -4.04 -8.22
CA ALA A 344 7.49 -3.73 -8.64
C ALA A 344 8.13 -4.93 -9.35
N THR A 345 8.93 -4.68 -10.40
CA THR A 345 9.62 -5.72 -11.16
C THR A 345 11.08 -5.83 -10.69
N PRO A 346 11.48 -6.88 -9.94
CA PRO A 346 12.85 -7.03 -9.44
C PRO A 346 13.80 -7.68 -10.47
N ASP A 347 13.55 -7.50 -11.76
CA ASP A 347 14.23 -8.19 -12.86
C ASP A 347 15.66 -7.68 -13.15
N TYR A 348 16.10 -6.64 -12.44
CA TYR A 348 17.44 -6.07 -12.48
C TYR A 348 18.35 -6.54 -11.33
N ILE A 349 17.78 -7.06 -10.24
CA ILE A 349 18.51 -7.39 -9.01
C ILE A 349 19.44 -8.57 -9.25
N ASN A 350 20.69 -8.45 -8.76
CA ASN A 350 21.75 -9.46 -8.88
C ASN A 350 22.13 -9.83 -10.33
N LYS A 351 21.87 -8.95 -11.32
CA LYS A 351 22.21 -9.17 -12.74
C LYS A 351 23.32 -8.26 -13.28
N GLY A 352 23.99 -7.48 -12.42
CA GLY A 352 24.99 -6.50 -12.87
C GLY A 352 24.39 -5.35 -13.70
N LEU A 353 23.10 -5.06 -13.50
CA LEU A 353 22.37 -4.01 -14.22
C LEU A 353 22.34 -2.66 -13.49
N GLY A 354 22.98 -2.55 -12.32
CA GLY A 354 22.96 -1.35 -11.49
C GLY A 354 21.87 -1.39 -10.42
N GLU A 355 21.80 -0.32 -9.64
CA GLU A 355 20.84 -0.14 -8.55
C GLU A 355 19.62 0.65 -8.99
N ARG A 356 18.58 0.66 -8.15
CA ARG A 356 17.35 1.44 -8.33
C ARG A 356 17.02 2.13 -7.02
N SER A 357 16.84 3.44 -7.05
CA SER A 357 16.53 4.21 -5.85
C SER A 357 15.54 5.34 -6.13
N GLY A 358 14.79 5.74 -5.12
CA GLY A 358 13.80 6.80 -5.22
C GLY A 358 13.11 7.10 -3.89
N SER A 359 12.22 8.09 -3.91
CA SER A 359 11.42 8.55 -2.78
C SER A 359 9.94 8.27 -3.01
N ARG A 360 9.26 7.70 -2.00
CA ARG A 360 7.80 7.55 -2.00
C ARG A 360 7.19 8.33 -0.84
N SER A 361 6.17 9.13 -1.15
CA SER A 361 5.30 9.80 -0.17
C SER A 361 3.91 9.22 -0.34
N VAL A 362 3.19 9.11 0.78
CA VAL A 362 1.90 8.44 0.82
C VAL A 362 0.95 9.28 1.66
N SER A 363 -0.15 9.70 1.05
CA SER A 363 -1.26 10.32 1.76
C SER A 363 -2.20 9.23 2.29
N LEU A 364 -2.76 9.45 3.47
CA LEU A 364 -3.82 8.63 4.03
C LEU A 364 -5.19 9.16 3.62
N GLY A 365 -6.12 8.24 3.34
CA GLY A 365 -7.49 8.54 2.96
C GLY A 365 -8.46 8.42 4.14
N GLU A 366 -9.64 7.90 3.83
CA GLU A 366 -10.68 7.51 4.76
C GLU A 366 -10.61 6.03 5.15
N LYS A 367 -11.29 5.66 6.24
CA LYS A 367 -11.58 4.24 6.54
C LYS A 367 -12.37 3.64 5.37
N PRO A 368 -11.92 2.53 4.77
CA PRO A 368 -12.58 1.95 3.61
C PRO A 368 -14.03 1.55 3.91
N TYR A 369 -14.91 1.79 2.95
CA TYR A 369 -16.33 1.47 3.05
C TYR A 369 -16.87 0.94 1.73
N PHE A 370 -17.97 0.22 1.80
CA PHE A 370 -18.79 -0.16 0.66
C PHE A 370 -20.12 0.58 0.75
N ASP A 371 -20.47 1.38 -0.25
CA ASP A 371 -21.78 2.01 -0.35
C ASP A 371 -22.68 1.19 -1.30
N PRO A 372 -23.79 0.59 -0.81
CA PRO A 372 -24.74 -0.13 -1.65
C PRO A 372 -25.35 0.70 -2.79
N GLN A 373 -25.34 2.03 -2.68
CA GLN A 373 -25.83 2.96 -3.71
C GLN A 373 -24.77 3.33 -4.74
N SER A 374 -23.49 3.02 -4.49
CA SER A 374 -22.42 3.20 -5.46
C SER A 374 -22.61 2.30 -6.68
N THR A 375 -21.94 2.61 -7.79
CA THR A 375 -22.09 1.89 -9.06
C THR A 375 -20.80 1.23 -9.50
N SER A 376 -20.88 0.27 -10.40
CA SER A 376 -19.72 -0.19 -11.14
C SER A 376 -19.21 0.93 -12.07
N ARG A 377 -17.92 0.91 -12.45
CA ARG A 377 -17.40 1.93 -13.37
C ARG A 377 -18.09 1.84 -14.73
N GLN A 378 -18.25 0.62 -15.26
CA GLN A 378 -18.96 0.38 -16.50
C GLN A 378 -20.39 0.95 -16.47
N GLU A 379 -21.14 0.73 -15.38
CA GLU A 379 -22.50 1.27 -15.23
C GLU A 379 -22.51 2.81 -15.24
N ALA A 380 -21.59 3.43 -14.50
CA ALA A 380 -21.47 4.88 -14.43
C ALA A 380 -21.11 5.50 -15.79
N LEU A 381 -20.17 4.91 -16.52
CA LEU A 381 -19.76 5.40 -17.84
C LEU A 381 -20.87 5.22 -18.89
N ALA A 382 -21.57 4.08 -18.86
CA ALA A 382 -22.72 3.85 -19.74
C ALA A 382 -23.84 4.87 -19.48
N ALA A 383 -24.13 5.18 -18.21
CA ALA A 383 -25.10 6.21 -17.84
C ALA A 383 -24.70 7.62 -18.29
N ALA A 384 -23.38 7.91 -18.36
CA ALA A 384 -22.84 9.17 -18.85
C ALA A 384 -22.74 9.25 -20.39
N GLY A 385 -23.13 8.20 -21.12
CA GLY A 385 -23.08 8.15 -22.59
C GLY A 385 -21.73 7.77 -23.18
N GLY A 386 -20.80 7.22 -22.38
CA GLY A 386 -19.53 6.68 -22.83
C GLY A 386 -19.59 5.16 -22.99
N ALA A 387 -19.33 4.65 -24.19
CA ALA A 387 -19.09 3.23 -24.47
C ALA A 387 -17.73 3.08 -25.16
#